data_AF-A0A920ECR3-F1
#
_entry.id   AF-A0A920ECR3-F1
#
_cell.length_a   1.000
_cell.length_b   1.000
_cell.length_c   1.000
_cell.angle_alpha   90.00
_cell.angle_beta   90.00
_cell.angle_gamma   90.00
#
_symmetry.space_group_name_H-M   'P 1'
#
loop_
_entity.id
_entity.type
_entity.pdbx_description
1 polymer ?
#
loop_
_entity_poly.entity_id
_entity_poly.type
_entity_poly.pdbx_seq_one_letter_code
_entity_poly.pdbx_strand_id
1 'polypeptide(L)'
;MATTEPHKVAPTIRSRTQHYEFELLSADDLETHIRWVADDAELEVSDEMINYVLRAGGGSARDTLSALEQVVTAGGIPHDDDNVGVILSGVAHADPSLVISGLSNAIQSGRDPRVIGEALISRLRDAFLIGLGSSTVHMSDHQKSQAKELHEKQNLLL
;
A
#
# COMPACT_ATOMS: atom_id res chain seq x y z
N MET A 1 17.70 -18.34 -17.18
CA MET A 1 17.16 -17.16 -17.89
C MET A 1 15.76 -16.93 -17.38
N ALA A 2 15.37 -15.69 -17.05
CA ALA A 2 14.01 -15.34 -16.64
C ALA A 2 13.42 -14.34 -17.65
N THR A 3 12.12 -14.42 -17.90
CA THR A 3 11.41 -13.51 -18.82
C THR A 3 9.98 -13.32 -18.34
N THR A 4 9.45 -12.11 -18.49
CA THR A 4 8.02 -11.80 -18.32
C THR A 4 7.23 -11.98 -19.62
N GLU A 5 7.91 -12.30 -20.73
CA GLU A 5 7.32 -12.44 -22.05
C GLU A 5 7.72 -13.79 -22.68
N PRO A 6 7.15 -14.92 -22.21
CA PRO A 6 7.58 -16.25 -22.64
C PRO A 6 7.38 -16.50 -24.14
N HIS A 7 6.41 -15.81 -24.76
CA HIS A 7 6.13 -15.88 -26.19
C HIS A 7 7.22 -15.26 -27.08
N LYS A 8 8.08 -14.38 -26.53
CA LYS A 8 9.21 -13.79 -27.26
C LYS A 8 10.47 -14.65 -27.24
N VAL A 9 10.48 -15.75 -26.48
CA VAL A 9 11.64 -16.64 -26.40
C VAL A 9 11.73 -17.51 -27.66
N ALA A 10 12.92 -17.54 -28.26
CA ALA A 10 13.18 -18.33 -29.46
C ALA A 10 12.82 -19.82 -29.26
N PRO A 11 12.13 -20.47 -30.23
CA PRO A 11 11.75 -21.88 -30.12
C PRO A 11 12.94 -22.82 -29.87
N THR A 12 14.13 -22.48 -30.36
CA THR A 12 15.36 -23.27 -30.21
C THR A 12 15.96 -23.25 -28.80
N ILE A 13 15.60 -22.25 -27.99
CA ILE A 13 15.91 -22.19 -26.55
C ILE A 13 14.81 -22.91 -25.77
N ARG A 14 13.54 -22.68 -26.14
CA ARG A 14 12.39 -23.35 -25.51
C ARG A 14 12.43 -24.87 -25.64
N SER A 15 12.96 -25.41 -26.73
CA SER A 15 13.07 -26.86 -26.92
C SER A 15 14.17 -27.53 -26.08
N ARG A 16 15.07 -26.74 -25.48
CA ARG A 16 16.23 -27.23 -24.74
C ARG A 16 16.26 -26.79 -23.26
N THR A 17 15.17 -26.21 -22.77
CA THR A 17 15.05 -25.72 -21.39
C THR A 17 13.77 -26.22 -20.74
N GLN A 18 13.80 -26.37 -19.40
CA GLN A 18 12.60 -26.59 -18.62
C GLN A 18 11.94 -25.23 -18.35
N HIS A 19 10.63 -25.15 -18.57
CA HIS A 19 9.87 -23.94 -18.31
C HIS A 19 9.19 -24.07 -16.96
N TYR A 20 9.50 -23.12 -16.08
CA TYR A 20 8.81 -22.92 -14.81
C TYR A 20 8.19 -21.53 -14.86
N GLU A 21 6.88 -21.48 -14.65
CA GLU A 21 6.14 -20.24 -14.53
C GLU A 21 5.99 -19.95 -13.03
N PHE A 22 6.36 -18.73 -12.65
CA PHE A 22 6.23 -18.26 -11.28
C PHE A 22 5.03 -17.35 -11.21
N GLU A 23 4.15 -17.64 -10.27
CA GLU A 23 2.99 -16.81 -9.96
C GLU A 23 3.26 -16.00 -8.70
N LEU A 24 2.44 -14.95 -8.49
CA LEU A 24 2.42 -14.24 -7.23
C LEU A 24 1.96 -15.19 -6.12
N LEU A 25 2.58 -15.07 -4.95
CA LEU A 25 2.21 -15.86 -3.79
C LEU A 25 0.89 -15.37 -3.20
N SER A 26 0.15 -16.29 -2.58
CA SER A 26 -1.02 -15.92 -1.79
C SER A 26 -0.61 -15.08 -0.57
N ALA A 27 -1.55 -14.28 -0.04
CA ALA A 27 -1.30 -13.49 1.16
C ALA A 27 -0.93 -14.39 2.35
N ASP A 28 -1.58 -15.55 2.49
CA ASP A 28 -1.36 -16.50 3.59
C ASP A 28 0.02 -17.17 3.51
N ASP A 29 0.47 -17.54 2.30
CA ASP A 29 1.80 -18.11 2.09
C ASP A 29 2.90 -17.09 2.42
N LEU A 30 2.70 -15.84 1.97
CA LEU A 30 3.61 -14.74 2.26
C LEU A 30 3.62 -14.38 3.74
N GLU A 31 2.46 -14.34 4.41
CA GLU A 31 2.39 -14.07 5.84
C GLU A 31 3.20 -15.11 6.62
N THR A 32 2.98 -16.39 6.31
CA THR A 32 3.72 -17.49 6.92
C THR A 32 5.22 -17.33 6.71
N HIS A 33 5.64 -16.99 5.49
CA HIS A 33 7.04 -16.78 5.17
C HIS A 33 7.66 -15.59 5.92
N ILE A 34 6.97 -14.44 5.95
CA ILE A 34 7.46 -13.23 6.61
C ILE A 34 7.54 -13.39 8.12
N ARG A 35 6.59 -14.08 8.75
CA ARG A 35 6.67 -14.43 10.18
C ARG A 35 7.89 -15.28 10.47
N TRP A 36 8.11 -16.31 9.65
CA TRP A 36 9.31 -17.15 9.78
C TRP A 36 10.61 -16.35 9.63
N VAL A 37 10.69 -15.42 8.67
CA VAL A 37 11.88 -14.55 8.51
C VAL A 37 12.06 -13.61 9.70
N ALA A 38 10.97 -13.01 10.19
CA ALA A 38 11.02 -12.11 11.35
C ALA A 38 11.52 -12.85 12.61
N ASP A 39 11.04 -14.07 12.83
CA ASP A 39 11.47 -14.92 13.94
C ASP A 39 12.96 -15.33 13.81
N ASP A 40 13.40 -15.75 12.62
CA ASP A 40 14.78 -16.17 12.35
C ASP A 40 15.78 -15.02 12.50
N ALA A 41 15.38 -13.81 12.12
CA ALA A 41 16.19 -12.60 12.22
C ALA A 41 16.02 -11.86 13.56
N GLU A 42 15.29 -12.42 14.53
CA GLU A 42 15.00 -11.83 15.85
C GLU A 42 14.42 -10.40 15.76
N LEU A 43 13.53 -10.17 14.80
CA LEU A 43 12.91 -8.87 14.55
C LEU A 43 11.61 -8.72 15.34
N GLU A 44 11.49 -7.59 16.07
CA GLU A 44 10.23 -7.22 16.71
C GLU A 44 9.27 -6.61 15.68
N VAL A 45 8.34 -7.41 15.17
CA VAL A 45 7.37 -6.98 14.14
C VAL A 45 5.94 -7.19 14.64
N SER A 46 5.15 -6.14 14.64
CA SER A 46 3.73 -6.22 15.03
C SER A 46 2.86 -6.78 13.90
N ASP A 47 1.68 -7.32 14.24
CA ASP A 47 0.71 -7.78 13.23
C ASP A 47 0.28 -6.66 12.27
N GLU A 48 0.27 -5.40 12.72
CA GLU A 48 -0.04 -4.26 11.87
C GLU A 48 1.05 -4.05 10.80
N MET A 49 2.32 -4.18 11.20
CA MET A 49 3.48 -4.10 10.30
C MET A 49 3.45 -5.25 9.29
N ILE A 50 3.15 -6.48 9.72
CA ILE A 50 3.03 -7.63 8.81
C ILE A 50 1.94 -7.38 7.77
N ASN A 51 0.75 -6.96 8.20
CA ASN A 51 -0.34 -6.62 7.31
C ASN A 51 0.03 -5.49 6.33
N TYR A 52 0.79 -4.49 6.78
CA TYR A 52 1.28 -3.42 5.92
C TYR A 52 2.23 -3.94 4.83
N VAL A 53 3.23 -4.75 5.18
CA VAL A 53 4.25 -5.21 4.22
C VAL A 53 3.67 -6.18 3.20
N LEU A 54 2.70 -7.02 3.59
CA LEU A 54 1.98 -7.90 2.68
C LEU A 54 1.24 -7.12 1.59
N ARG A 55 0.60 -6.01 1.96
CA ARG A 55 -0.05 -5.11 1.00
C ARG A 55 0.96 -4.40 0.11
N ALA A 56 2.05 -3.91 0.70
CA ALA A 56 3.10 -3.23 -0.05
C ALA A 56 3.78 -4.15 -1.07
N GLY A 57 3.94 -5.43 -0.74
CA GLY A 57 4.57 -6.42 -1.61
C GLY A 57 3.66 -7.02 -2.68
N GLY A 58 2.32 -6.97 -2.51
CA GLY A 58 1.36 -7.35 -3.56
C GLY A 58 1.54 -8.76 -4.13
N GLY A 59 1.96 -9.73 -3.32
CA GLY A 59 2.21 -11.11 -3.76
C GLY A 59 3.65 -11.40 -4.21
N SER A 60 4.49 -10.37 -4.35
CA SER A 60 5.93 -10.50 -4.65
C SER A 60 6.71 -10.70 -3.36
N ALA A 61 7.35 -11.87 -3.20
CA ALA A 61 8.20 -12.16 -2.04
C ALA A 61 9.32 -11.13 -1.86
N ARG A 62 9.97 -10.74 -2.95
CA ARG A 62 11.05 -9.75 -2.94
C ARG A 62 10.56 -8.38 -2.43
N ASP A 63 9.44 -7.91 -2.95
CA ASP A 63 8.95 -6.58 -2.61
C ASP A 63 8.39 -6.56 -1.18
N THR A 64 7.76 -7.66 -0.75
CA THR A 64 7.33 -7.85 0.65
C THR A 64 8.51 -7.82 1.62
N LEU A 65 9.60 -8.53 1.31
CA LEU A 65 10.81 -8.53 2.15
C LEU A 65 11.49 -7.15 2.19
N SER A 66 11.50 -6.44 1.06
CA SER A 66 12.04 -5.08 0.97
C SER A 66 11.20 -4.12 1.84
N ALA A 67 9.88 -4.26 1.83
CA ALA A 67 8.99 -3.48 2.68
C ALA A 67 9.16 -3.81 4.17
N LEU A 68 9.38 -5.09 4.52
CA LEU A 68 9.70 -5.51 5.89
C LEU A 68 10.98 -4.84 6.39
N GLU A 69 12.05 -4.90 5.61
CA GLU A 69 13.33 -4.30 5.95
C GLU A 69 13.20 -2.78 6.18
N GLN A 70 12.39 -2.11 5.35
CA GLN A 70 12.09 -0.69 5.50
C GLN A 70 11.32 -0.38 6.78
N VAL A 71 10.25 -1.11 7.08
CA VAL A 71 9.41 -0.90 8.28
C VAL A 71 10.20 -1.12 9.57
N VAL A 72 11.02 -2.16 9.60
CA VAL A 72 11.88 -2.48 10.74
C VAL A 72 12.93 -1.40 10.93
N THR A 73 13.60 -0.97 9.86
CA THR A 73 14.62 0.08 9.91
C THR A 73 14.03 1.44 10.33
N ALA A 74 12.81 1.73 9.89
CA ALA A 74 12.08 2.94 10.28
C ALA A 74 11.53 2.87 11.72
N GLY A 75 11.54 1.69 12.36
CA GLY A 75 10.96 1.47 13.69
C GLY A 75 9.43 1.54 13.70
N GLY A 76 8.77 1.32 12.56
CA GLY A 76 7.36 1.64 12.39
C GLY A 76 6.89 1.53 10.95
N ILE A 77 5.58 1.45 10.77
CA ILE A 77 4.98 1.69 9.46
C ILE A 77 5.35 3.11 9.04
N PRO A 78 5.95 3.31 7.84
CA PRO A 78 6.25 4.63 7.33
C PRO A 78 5.01 5.49 7.43
N HIS A 79 5.11 6.59 8.16
CA HIS A 79 4.02 7.54 8.20
C HIS A 79 3.89 8.11 6.80
N ASP A 80 2.69 7.95 6.23
CA ASP A 80 2.34 8.66 5.02
C ASP A 80 2.55 10.15 5.29
N ASP A 81 3.40 10.79 4.51
CA ASP A 81 3.58 12.24 4.52
C ASP A 81 2.15 12.83 4.45
N ASP A 82 1.74 13.55 5.50
CA ASP A 82 0.35 13.93 5.80
C ASP A 82 -0.27 14.80 4.69
N ASN A 83 0.53 15.20 3.69
CA ASN A 83 0.09 15.87 2.49
C ASN A 83 -1.11 15.17 1.80
N VAL A 84 -1.17 13.82 1.79
CA VAL A 84 -2.36 13.12 1.23
C VAL A 84 -3.59 13.32 2.10
N GLY A 85 -3.43 13.36 3.43
CA GLY A 85 -4.49 13.72 4.37
C GLY A 85 -4.97 15.16 4.21
N VAL A 86 -4.04 16.10 4.01
CA VAL A 86 -4.34 17.51 3.71
C VAL A 86 -5.12 17.64 2.41
N ILE A 87 -4.70 16.94 1.34
CA ILE A 87 -5.42 16.90 0.07
C ILE A 87 -6.82 16.34 0.27
N LEU A 88 -6.97 15.23 0.99
CA LEU A 88 -8.26 14.61 1.26
C LEU A 88 -9.17 15.54 2.07
N SER A 89 -8.62 16.26 3.06
CA SER A 89 -9.36 17.27 3.83
C SER A 89 -9.82 18.44 2.95
N GLY A 90 -8.97 18.92 2.04
CA GLY A 90 -9.38 19.94 1.06
C GLY A 90 -10.52 19.47 0.15
N VAL A 91 -10.49 18.21 -0.29
CA VAL A 91 -11.59 17.59 -1.04
C VAL A 91 -12.86 17.50 -0.20
N ALA A 92 -12.75 17.07 1.07
CA ALA A 92 -13.88 16.96 1.99
C ALA A 92 -14.59 18.29 2.25
N HIS A 93 -13.82 19.38 2.32
CA HIS A 93 -14.30 20.72 2.63
C HIS A 93 -14.59 21.58 1.39
N ALA A 94 -14.45 21.01 0.18
CA ALA A 94 -14.53 21.75 -1.08
C ALA A 94 -13.63 23.00 -1.08
N ASP A 95 -12.40 22.88 -0.57
CA ASP A 95 -11.38 23.93 -0.50
C ASP A 95 -10.27 23.67 -1.55
N PRO A 96 -10.33 24.30 -2.73
CA PRO A 96 -9.32 24.09 -3.78
C PRO A 96 -7.93 24.60 -3.37
N SER A 97 -7.86 25.62 -2.52
CA SER A 97 -6.59 26.20 -2.06
C SER A 97 -5.83 25.19 -1.21
N LEU A 98 -6.52 24.49 -0.32
CA LEU A 98 -5.94 23.44 0.51
C LEU A 98 -5.48 22.23 -0.32
N VAL A 99 -6.28 21.83 -1.32
CA VAL A 99 -5.92 20.74 -2.26
C VAL A 99 -4.65 21.09 -3.04
N ILE A 100 -4.61 22.28 -3.65
CA ILE A 100 -3.46 22.71 -4.47
C ILE A 100 -2.21 22.87 -3.61
N SER A 101 -2.34 23.42 -2.40
CA SER A 101 -1.21 23.61 -1.48
C SER A 101 -0.66 22.27 -0.99
N GLY A 102 -1.54 21.32 -0.62
CA GLY A 102 -1.14 19.97 -0.23
C GLY A 102 -0.43 19.21 -1.35
N LEU A 103 -0.95 19.31 -2.59
CA LEU A 103 -0.31 18.71 -3.77
C LEU A 103 1.07 19.34 -4.06
N SER A 104 1.16 20.67 -4.00
CA SER A 104 2.41 21.39 -4.24
C SER A 104 3.48 21.01 -3.21
N ASN A 105 3.12 20.91 -1.93
CA ASN A 105 4.03 20.51 -0.86
C ASN A 105 4.51 19.06 -1.04
N ALA A 106 3.62 18.13 -1.40
CA ALA A 106 3.98 16.75 -1.67
C ALA A 106 4.96 16.61 -2.85
N ILE A 107 4.74 17.36 -3.93
CA ILE A 107 5.66 17.34 -5.08
C ILE A 107 7.01 17.97 -4.70
N GLN A 108 7.01 19.07 -3.93
CA GLN A 108 8.23 19.73 -3.48
C GLN A 108 9.04 18.88 -2.48
N SER A 109 8.41 18.00 -1.72
CA SER A 109 9.10 17.01 -0.88
C SER A 109 9.70 15.85 -1.69
N GLY A 110 9.51 15.83 -3.01
CA GLY A 110 10.12 14.87 -3.93
C GLY A 110 9.27 13.61 -4.18
N ARG A 111 8.00 13.57 -3.74
CA ARG A 111 7.11 12.44 -4.05
C ARG A 111 6.70 12.43 -5.53
N ASP A 112 6.72 11.24 -6.12
CA ASP A 112 6.22 11.02 -7.48
C ASP A 112 4.68 11.27 -7.52
N PRO A 113 4.17 12.08 -8.46
CA PRO A 113 2.74 12.37 -8.59
C PRO A 113 1.83 11.14 -8.72
N ARG A 114 2.32 10.04 -9.30
CA ARG A 114 1.55 8.79 -9.42
C ARG A 114 1.35 8.14 -8.05
N VAL A 115 2.40 8.12 -7.22
CA VAL A 115 2.32 7.60 -5.85
C VAL A 115 1.32 8.42 -5.02
N ILE A 116 1.30 9.75 -5.19
CA ILE A 116 0.32 10.63 -4.53
C ILE A 116 -1.11 10.28 -4.98
N GLY A 117 -1.31 10.08 -6.29
CA GLY A 117 -2.61 9.71 -6.86
C GLY A 117 -3.11 8.34 -6.38
N GLU A 118 -2.25 7.33 -6.39
CA GLU A 118 -2.55 5.98 -5.88
C GLU A 118 -2.93 6.02 -4.40
N ALA A 119 -2.18 6.76 -3.59
CA ALA A 119 -2.48 6.94 -2.17
C ALA A 119 -3.84 7.62 -1.97
N LEU A 120 -4.14 8.69 -2.71
CA LEU A 120 -5.42 9.38 -2.64
C LEU A 120 -6.61 8.47 -3.00
N ILE A 121 -6.49 7.69 -4.08
CA ILE A 121 -7.51 6.72 -4.49
C ILE A 121 -7.72 5.66 -3.40
N SER A 122 -6.63 5.14 -2.82
CA SER A 122 -6.72 4.17 -1.73
C SER A 122 -7.49 4.75 -0.54
N ARG A 123 -7.19 5.97 -0.11
CA ARG A 123 -7.89 6.62 1.03
C ARG A 123 -9.35 6.91 0.73
N LEU A 124 -9.69 7.33 -0.49
CA LEU A 124 -11.08 7.54 -0.90
C LEU A 124 -11.88 6.24 -0.88
N ARG A 125 -11.29 5.14 -1.38
CA ARG A 125 -11.90 3.80 -1.29
C ARG A 125 -12.13 3.40 0.16
N ASP A 126 -11.12 3.57 1.02
CA ASP A 126 -11.21 3.18 2.42
C ASP A 126 -12.31 3.97 3.15
N ALA A 127 -12.42 5.27 2.89
CA ALA A 127 -13.50 6.10 3.43
C ALA A 127 -14.89 5.70 2.91
N PHE A 128 -14.99 5.34 1.63
CA PHE A 128 -16.23 4.81 1.05
C PHE A 128 -16.65 3.48 1.71
N LEU A 129 -15.72 2.55 1.90
CA LEU A 129 -15.99 1.26 2.55
C LEU A 129 -16.44 1.43 4.01
N ILE A 130 -15.83 2.38 4.74
CA ILE A 130 -16.27 2.73 6.10
C ILE A 130 -17.69 3.29 6.08
N GLY A 131 -18.01 4.18 5.14
CA GLY A 131 -19.36 4.72 5.00
C GLY A 131 -20.42 3.67 4.70
N LEU A 132 -20.04 2.54 4.09
CA LEU A 132 -20.92 1.40 3.86
C LEU A 132 -21.00 0.42 5.05
N GLY A 133 -20.34 0.72 6.18
CA GLY A 133 -20.33 -0.16 7.36
C GLY A 133 -19.52 -1.44 7.20
N SER A 134 -18.61 -1.51 6.22
CA SER A 134 -17.74 -2.67 6.03
C SER A 134 -16.64 -2.72 7.09
N SER A 135 -16.29 -3.93 7.55
CA SER A 135 -15.24 -4.13 8.56
C SER A 135 -13.87 -3.78 7.99
N THR A 136 -13.30 -2.65 8.43
CA THR A 136 -11.94 -2.24 8.06
C THR A 136 -10.91 -2.83 9.02
N VAL A 137 -10.76 -4.16 8.93
CA VAL A 137 -9.87 -4.98 9.79
C VAL A 137 -8.40 -4.55 9.67
N HIS A 138 -8.02 -3.82 8.63
CA HIS A 138 -6.62 -3.59 8.26
C HIS A 138 -6.16 -2.12 8.25
N MET A 139 -6.99 -1.18 8.74
CA MET A 139 -6.66 0.25 8.78
C MET A 139 -6.04 0.65 10.12
N SER A 140 -5.00 1.50 10.08
CA SER A 140 -4.45 2.12 11.29
C SER A 140 -5.46 3.08 11.91
N ASP A 141 -5.33 3.36 13.21
CA ASP A 141 -6.30 4.21 13.94
C ASP A 141 -6.39 5.63 13.36
N HIS A 142 -5.27 6.16 12.85
CA HIS A 142 -5.23 7.43 12.14
C HIS A 142 -6.08 7.41 10.85
N GLN A 143 -6.03 6.32 10.09
CA GLN A 143 -6.80 6.17 8.85
C GLN A 143 -8.31 6.04 9.13
N LYS A 144 -8.68 5.34 10.22
CA LYS A 144 -10.09 5.22 10.64
C LYS A 144 -10.67 6.58 11.06
N SER A 145 -9.88 7.42 11.72
CA SER A 145 -10.32 8.76 12.14
C SER A 145 -10.59 9.67 10.93
N GLN A 146 -9.65 9.77 9.98
CA GLN A 146 -9.82 10.60 8.78
C GLN A 146 -10.98 10.12 7.90
N ALA A 147 -11.16 8.80 7.78
CA ALA A 147 -12.25 8.22 7.00
C ALA A 147 -13.64 8.46 7.63
N LYS A 148 -13.75 8.39 8.96
CA LYS A 148 -14.99 8.76 9.67
C LYS A 148 -15.33 10.23 9.50
N GLU A 149 -14.35 11.11 9.59
CA GLU A 149 -14.55 12.55 9.37
C GLU A 149 -15.08 12.85 7.95
N LEU A 150 -14.56 12.13 6.94
CA LEU A 150 -15.07 12.23 5.57
C LEU A 150 -16.53 11.73 5.45
N HIS A 151 -16.87 10.64 6.13
CA HIS A 151 -18.21 10.06 6.09
C HIS A 151 -19.26 10.91 6.84
N GLU A 152 -18.93 11.42 8.02
CA GLU A 152 -19.85 12.22 8.84
C GLU A 152 -20.32 13.49 8.12
N LYS A 153 -19.47 14.08 7.26
CA LYS A 153 -19.83 15.29 6.50
C LYS A 153 -20.58 15.02 5.20
N GLN A 154 -20.49 13.82 4.61
CA GLN A 154 -21.39 13.44 3.51
C GLN A 154 -22.86 13.38 3.95
N ASN A 155 -23.12 13.01 5.21
CA ASN A 155 -24.47 12.96 5.79
C ASN A 155 -25.05 14.34 6.18
N LEU A 156 -24.27 15.42 6.05
CA LEU A 156 -24.73 16.80 6.26
C LEU A 156 -25.13 17.52 4.95
N LEU A 157 -24.96 16.86 3.81
CA LEU A 157 -25.26 17.39 2.46
C LEU A 157 -26.43 16.69 1.77
N LEU A 158 -27.12 15.77 2.45
CA LEU A 158 -28.42 15.19 2.07
C LEU A 158 -29.48 15.58 3.12
#